data_AF-A0A4Q0ATF7-F1
#
_entry.id   AF-A0A4Q0ATF7-F1
#
_cell.length_a   1.000
_cell.length_b   1.000
_cell.length_c   1.000
_cell.angle_alpha   90.00
_cell.angle_beta   90.00
_cell.angle_gamma   90.00
#
_symmetry.space_group_name_H-M   'P 1'
#
loop_
_entity.id
_entity.type
_entity.pdbx_description
1 polymer ?
#
loop_
_entity_poly.entity_id
_entity_poly.type
_entity_poly.pdbx_seq_one_letter_code
_entity_poly.pdbx_strand_id
1 'polypeptide(L)'
;MRSDHQAGRRYASAGETPVIKKTGQGFSLNMISAISNQGHLQFMIIDGRFNSGVFETFLRQMIKYSRQKLYFVTEGHPAHKTKKLNECL
;
A
#
# COMPACT_ATOMS: atom_id res chain seq x y z
N MET A 1 1.61 -4.94 -5.16
CA MET A 1 2.73 -5.91 -5.14
C MET A 1 3.41 -5.88 -6.49
N ARG A 2 4.67 -5.41 -6.56
CA ARG A 2 5.50 -5.50 -7.76
C ARG A 2 6.08 -6.91 -7.83
N SER A 3 5.81 -7.63 -8.91
CA SER A 3 6.38 -8.96 -9.19
C SER A 3 7.51 -8.91 -10.20
N ASP A 4 8.02 -7.72 -10.55
CA ASP A 4 9.21 -7.56 -11.36
C ASP A 4 10.46 -7.59 -10.47
N HIS A 5 10.90 -8.82 -10.23
CA HIS A 5 12.31 -9.20 -10.31
C HIS A 5 13.31 -8.17 -9.76
N GLN A 6 13.70 -8.34 -8.50
CA GLN A 6 14.96 -7.78 -7.99
C GLN A 6 16.09 -8.33 -8.87
N ALA A 7 16.57 -7.47 -9.78
CA ALA A 7 17.76 -7.59 -10.62
C ALA A 7 18.39 -9.00 -10.71
N GLY A 8 17.87 -9.86 -11.59
CA GLY A 8 18.65 -10.99 -12.08
C GLY A 8 19.78 -10.46 -12.93
N ARG A 9 20.99 -10.42 -12.36
CA ARG A 9 22.23 -10.22 -13.09
C ARG A 9 22.29 -11.29 -14.17
N ARG A 10 22.21 -10.92 -15.45
CA ARG A 10 22.32 -11.86 -16.57
C ARG A 10 23.68 -11.69 -17.24
N TYR A 11 24.27 -12.81 -17.61
CA TYR A 11 25.47 -12.89 -18.42
C TYR A 11 25.13 -12.55 -19.87
N ALA A 12 25.94 -11.69 -20.48
CA ALA A 12 26.01 -11.47 -21.92
C ALA A 12 27.48 -11.65 -22.32
N SER A 13 27.73 -12.19 -23.50
CA SER A 13 29.08 -12.23 -24.07
C SER A 13 29.61 -10.81 -24.23
N ALA A 14 30.93 -10.63 -24.07
CA ALA A 14 31.55 -9.32 -24.19
C ALA A 14 31.22 -8.68 -25.56
N GLY A 15 30.60 -7.50 -25.53
CA GLY A 15 30.24 -6.74 -26.73
C GLY A 15 28.76 -6.79 -27.13
N GLU A 16 27.92 -7.59 -26.47
CA GLU A 16 26.50 -7.68 -26.82
C GLU A 16 25.58 -7.11 -25.73
N THR A 17 24.67 -6.21 -26.11
CA THR A 17 23.63 -5.68 -25.20
C THR A 17 22.53 -6.72 -25.04
N PRO A 18 22.25 -7.21 -23.81
CA PRO A 18 21.20 -8.20 -23.59
C PRO A 18 19.82 -7.58 -23.80
N VAL A 19 19.08 -8.07 -24.80
CA VAL A 19 17.69 -7.65 -25.05
C VAL A 19 16.73 -8.44 -24.16
N ILE A 20 16.12 -7.77 -23.19
CA ILE A 20 15.08 -8.36 -22.33
C ILE A 20 13.72 -8.11 -22.99
N LYS A 21 13.06 -9.17 -23.48
CA LYS A 21 11.62 -9.10 -23.82
C LYS A 21 10.82 -8.87 -22.55
N LYS A 22 10.30 -7.65 -22.35
CA LYS A 22 9.34 -7.36 -21.28
C LYS A 22 7.97 -7.91 -21.69
N THR A 23 7.63 -9.10 -21.23
CA THR A 23 6.24 -9.54 -21.20
C THR A 23 5.61 -8.89 -19.97
N GLY A 24 4.95 -7.74 -20.11
CA GLY A 24 4.54 -6.96 -18.94
C GLY A 24 3.31 -6.10 -19.20
N GLN A 25 2.12 -6.72 -19.24
CA GLN A 25 0.93 -5.98 -18.86
C GLN A 25 0.98 -5.83 -17.33
N GLY A 26 1.54 -4.71 -16.88
CA GLY A 26 1.70 -4.44 -15.46
C GLY A 26 0.34 -4.20 -14.82
N PHE A 27 -0.01 -5.01 -13.81
CA PHE A 27 -1.12 -4.70 -12.92
C PHE A 27 -0.57 -3.90 -11.72
N SER A 28 -1.18 -2.76 -11.42
CA SER A 28 -0.82 -1.95 -10.26
C SER A 28 -1.73 -2.30 -9.08
N LEU A 29 -1.15 -2.91 -8.06
CA LEU A 29 -1.84 -3.21 -6.81
C LEU A 29 -1.28 -2.35 -5.69
N ASN A 30 -2.13 -1.52 -5.09
CA ASN A 30 -1.79 -0.64 -3.98
C ASN A 30 -2.06 -1.32 -2.63
N MET A 31 -1.52 -0.73 -1.57
CA MET A 31 -1.66 -1.25 -0.21
C MET A 31 -1.65 -0.09 0.78
N ILE A 32 -2.42 -0.23 1.86
CA ILE A 32 -2.30 0.57 3.07
C ILE A 32 -2.00 -0.36 4.25
N SER A 33 -1.16 0.10 5.17
CA SER A 33 -0.80 -0.64 6.38
C SER A 33 -0.68 0.29 7.57
N ALA A 34 -0.96 -0.23 8.76
CA ALA A 34 -0.73 0.42 10.04
C ALA A 34 -0.08 -0.59 11.00
N ILE A 35 0.91 -0.13 11.76
CA ILE A 35 1.62 -0.92 12.76
C ILE A 35 1.54 -0.23 14.13
N SER A 36 1.21 -0.98 15.18
CA SER A 36 1.23 -0.46 16.56
C SER A 36 2.61 -0.58 17.19
N ASN A 37 2.84 0.15 18.28
CA ASN A 37 4.03 0.01 19.12
C ASN A 37 4.17 -1.38 19.77
N GLN A 38 3.09 -2.15 19.87
CA GLN A 38 3.06 -3.53 20.34
C GLN A 38 3.31 -4.54 19.21
N GLY A 39 3.54 -4.07 17.97
CA GLY A 39 3.79 -4.92 16.81
C GLY A 39 2.53 -5.47 16.13
N HIS A 40 1.33 -4.97 16.46
CA HIS A 40 0.13 -5.33 15.70
C HIS A 40 0.14 -4.68 14.33
N LEU A 41 0.21 -5.50 13.28
CA LEU A 41 0.15 -5.07 11.89
C LEU A 41 -1.24 -5.35 11.32
N GLN A 42 -1.86 -4.33 10.74
CA GLN A 42 -3.06 -4.47 9.91
C GLN A 42 -2.78 -3.82 8.55
N PHE A 43 -3.22 -4.48 7.48
CA PHE A 43 -3.04 -3.99 6.13
C PHE A 43 -4.25 -4.34 5.26
N MET A 44 -4.45 -3.56 4.21
CA MET A 44 -5.49 -3.79 3.23
C MET A 44 -4.89 -3.59 1.83
N ILE A 45 -5.19 -4.55 0.96
CA ILE A 45 -4.84 -4.50 -0.45
C ILE A 45 -5.90 -3.69 -1.19
N ILE A 46 -5.45 -2.76 -2.03
CA ILE A 46 -6.31 -1.83 -2.76
C ILE A 46 -6.11 -2.08 -4.25
N ASP A 47 -7.19 -2.46 -4.92
CA ASP A 47 -7.27 -2.43 -6.37
C ASP A 47 -7.63 -1.00 -6.81
N GLY A 48 -6.68 -0.30 -7.44
CA GLY A 48 -6.84 1.11 -7.80
C GLY A 48 -6.23 2.11 -6.81
N ARG A 49 -6.68 3.37 -6.84
CA ARG A 49 -6.02 4.50 -6.14
C ARG A 49 -6.44 4.63 -4.69
N PHE A 50 -5.48 5.01 -3.85
CA PHE A 50 -5.75 5.40 -2.46
C PHE A 50 -6.49 6.75 -2.41
N ASN A 51 -7.62 6.78 -1.70
CA ASN A 51 -8.45 7.97 -1.50
C ASN A 51 -9.12 7.91 -0.12
N SER A 52 -9.81 8.98 0.27
CA SER A 52 -10.44 9.10 1.59
C SER A 52 -11.48 8.04 1.90
N GLY A 53 -12.23 7.54 0.91
CA GLY A 53 -13.20 6.46 1.13
C GLY A 53 -12.51 5.12 1.44
N VAL A 54 -11.40 4.85 0.75
CA VAL A 54 -10.55 3.67 1.03
C VAL A 54 -9.93 3.79 2.42
N PHE A 55 -9.45 4.98 2.78
CA PHE A 55 -8.90 5.25 4.10
C PHE A 55 -9.95 5.10 5.21
N GLU A 56 -11.15 5.65 5.03
CA GLU A 56 -12.27 5.50 5.97
C GLU A 56 -12.63 4.02 6.18
N THR A 57 -12.72 3.25 5.09
CA THR A 57 -12.99 1.81 5.15
C THR A 57 -11.94 1.09 5.97
N PHE A 58 -10.66 1.41 5.75
CA PHE A 58 -9.56 0.85 6.52
C PHE A 58 -9.70 1.16 8.01
N LEU A 59 -9.95 2.43 8.39
CA LEU A 59 -10.12 2.82 9.79
C LEU A 59 -11.31 2.13 10.47
N ARG A 60 -12.46 2.01 9.78
CA ARG A 60 -13.62 1.28 10.31
C ARG A 60 -13.31 -0.18 10.60
N GLN A 61 -12.54 -0.84 9.74
CA GLN A 61 -12.09 -2.21 9.99
C GLN A 61 -11.19 -2.25 11.23
N MET A 62 -10.22 -1.34 11.35
CA MET A 62 -9.34 -1.29 12.52
C MET A 62 -10.11 -1.10 13.83
N ILE A 63 -11.09 -0.18 13.84
CA ILE A 63 -11.96 0.07 15.00
C ILE A 63 -12.78 -1.15 15.34
N LYS A 64 -13.39 -1.81 14.35
CA LYS A 64 -14.21 -3.02 14.55
C LYS A 64 -13.45 -4.14 15.27
N TYR A 65 -12.15 -4.28 15.00
CA TYR A 65 -11.31 -5.32 15.60
C TYR A 65 -10.55 -4.85 16.85
N SER A 66 -10.68 -3.57 17.23
CA SER A 66 -10.02 -3.04 18.43
C SER A 66 -10.95 -3.04 19.62
N ARG A 67 -10.42 -3.47 20.77
CA ARG A 67 -11.10 -3.36 22.08
C ARG A 67 -10.73 -2.09 22.84
N GLN A 68 -9.81 -1.29 22.29
CA GLN A 68 -9.23 -0.11 22.93
C GLN A 68 -9.28 1.09 21.99
N LYS A 69 -9.15 2.29 22.55
CA LYS A 69 -9.02 3.52 21.74
C LYS A 69 -7.76 3.43 20.89
N LEU A 70 -7.90 3.73 19.60
CA LEU A 70 -6.79 3.77 18.65
C LEU A 70 -6.37 5.21 18.40
N TYR A 71 -5.06 5.46 18.40
CA TYR A 71 -4.47 6.72 17.98
C TYR A 71 -3.71 6.49 16.68
N PHE A 72 -4.04 7.27 15.66
CA PHE A 72 -3.44 7.15 14.34
C PHE A 72 -2.44 8.27 14.12
N VAL A 73 -1.22 7.89 13.72
CA VAL A 73 -0.21 8.83 13.21
C VAL A 73 -0.09 8.56 11.72
N THR A 74 -0.51 9.52 10.91
CA THR A 74 -0.51 9.41 9.45
C THR A 74 0.45 10.41 8.82
N GLU A 75 0.84 10.14 7.58
CA GLU A 75 1.57 11.11 6.78
C GLU A 75 0.67 12.27 6.30
N GLY A 76 1.24 13.24 5.59
CA GLY A 76 0.55 14.43 5.10
C GLY A 76 -0.41 14.22 3.93
N HIS A 77 -0.73 12.97 3.56
CA HIS A 77 -1.51 12.64 2.36
C HIS A 77 -2.92 13.26 2.43
N PRO A 78 -3.44 13.90 1.35
CA PRO A 78 -4.73 14.58 1.35
C PRO A 78 -5.91 13.68 1.76
N ALA A 79 -5.81 12.37 1.47
CA ALA A 79 -6.82 11.39 1.85
C ALA A 79 -7.11 11.36 3.37
N HIS A 80 -6.13 11.74 4.20
CA HIS A 80 -6.27 11.77 5.66
C HIS A 80 -6.97 13.04 6.18
N LYS A 81 -7.09 14.10 5.36
CA LYS A 81 -7.51 15.44 5.81
C LYS A 81 -8.92 15.83 5.36
N THR A 82 -9.76 14.86 5.00
CA THR A 82 -11.10 15.17 4.47
C THR A 82 -12.13 15.44 5.56
N LYS A 83 -13.00 16.44 5.37
CA LYS A 83 -14.09 16.78 6.29
C LYS A 83 -14.94 15.56 6.68
N LYS A 84 -15.25 14.71 5.70
CA LYS A 84 -15.99 13.45 5.89
C LYS A 84 -15.37 12.55 6.96
N LEU A 85 -14.06 12.56 7.12
CA LEU A 85 -13.36 11.73 8.10
C LEU A 85 -13.59 12.24 9.54
N ASN A 86 -13.64 13.56 9.72
CA ASN A 86 -13.91 14.19 11.01
C ASN A 86 -15.38 14.04 11.45
N GLU A 87 -16.30 13.78 10.53
CA GLU A 87 -17.72 13.58 10.82
C GLU A 87 -18.07 12.11 11.09
N CYS A 88 -17.26 11.16 10.60
CA CYS A 88 -17.52 9.71 10.67
C CYS A 88 -16.80 8.96 11.79
N LEU A 89 -15.81 9.59 12.44
CA LEU A 89 -14.96 9.03 13.49
C LEU A 89 -15.14 9.82 14.78
#